data_AF-A0A9D7DWC7-F1
#
_entry.id   AF-A0A9D7DWC7-F1
#
_cell.length_a   1.000
_cell.length_b   1.000
_cell.length_c   1.000
_cell.angle_alpha   90.00
_cell.angle_beta   90.00
_cell.angle_gamma   90.00
#
_symmetry.space_group_name_H-M   'P 1'
#
loop_
_entity.id
_entity.type
_entity.pdbx_description
1 polymer ?
#
loop_
_entity_poly.entity_id
_entity_poly.type
_entity_poly.pdbx_seq_one_letter_code
_entity_poly.pdbx_strand_id
1 'polypeptide(L)'
;MTTRILSVFSLLKRVGFVFLLCAQVVFAQWTEPEPMEPDFGTAMTAVWISNDGLRLYLSAGLAFVGWTERDSVNGEWGQWAALPPHINASNTQTSMCESPSGDTLYFTSNSDERGDGFGWMDIYYCVRTDTGWGPALNAGPNVNGTGREWSVGISRDGSMLLIAGQNPPEAASHNLYFCQRQSDGTWGPKISFGPNINTAREEEHPSLSPDNRKLYYFKLGPNGGDIWVSELVDSIWAEGVQLPAPVNSEQTEMNPCIANDGRTLWYRRGLLQPGYRIVTSIDTTAVGLGPQEYVSVDEYELHAFPNPFNSSTHITLTLPPHIYHAELLVHNLLGQEVMMRELNAENGHAEFALDGTNLATGVYLVSARAGERIVTQKVMLLK
;
A
#
# COMPACT_ATOMS: atom_id res chain seq x y z
N MET A 1 5.11 42.29 -2.47
CA MET A 1 5.73 40.98 -2.74
C MET A 1 5.37 40.04 -1.59
N THR A 2 4.18 39.44 -1.60
CA THR A 2 3.78 38.34 -0.69
C THR A 2 2.37 37.88 -1.02
N THR A 3 2.22 37.09 -2.09
CA THR A 3 1.06 36.21 -2.30
C THR A 3 1.36 35.28 -3.47
N ARG A 4 1.56 33.97 -3.21
CA ARG A 4 1.39 32.81 -4.11
C ARG A 4 2.27 31.63 -3.65
N ILE A 5 1.89 31.00 -2.53
CA ILE A 5 2.30 29.60 -2.23
C ILE A 5 1.09 28.75 -1.80
N LEU A 6 -0.03 29.37 -1.42
CA LEU A 6 -1.20 28.67 -0.87
C LEU A 6 -2.18 28.03 -1.90
N SER A 7 -1.88 27.96 -3.20
CA SER A 7 -2.90 27.57 -4.22
C SER A 7 -2.69 26.24 -4.95
N VAL A 8 -1.70 25.41 -4.59
CA VAL A 8 -1.53 24.08 -5.22
C VAL A 8 -2.17 22.97 -4.36
N PHE A 9 -2.05 23.07 -3.03
CA PHE A 9 -2.62 22.08 -2.10
C PHE A 9 -4.16 22.06 -2.04
N SER A 10 -4.83 23.18 -2.33
CA SER A 10 -6.30 23.23 -2.30
C SER A 10 -6.97 22.56 -3.51
N LEU A 11 -6.22 22.28 -4.59
CA LEU A 11 -6.75 21.63 -5.80
C LEU A 11 -6.63 20.10 -5.75
N LEU A 12 -5.72 19.56 -4.94
CA LEU A 12 -5.47 18.12 -4.76
C LEU A 12 -6.55 17.40 -3.91
N LYS A 13 -7.44 18.14 -3.24
CA LYS A 13 -8.51 17.56 -2.40
C LYS A 13 -9.65 16.88 -3.18
N ARG A 14 -9.60 16.77 -4.51
CA ARG A 14 -10.74 16.36 -5.36
C ARG A 14 -10.50 15.22 -6.36
N VAL A 15 -9.31 14.62 -6.40
CA VAL A 15 -9.01 13.53 -7.34
C VAL A 15 -8.50 12.33 -6.55
N GLY A 16 -8.92 11.11 -6.93
CA GLY A 16 -8.85 9.86 -6.15
C GLY A 16 -7.45 9.28 -5.90
N PHE A 17 -6.51 10.10 -5.44
CA PHE A 17 -5.17 9.68 -5.06
C PHE A 17 -5.19 8.91 -3.73
N VAL A 18 -4.39 7.85 -3.69
CA VAL A 18 -4.02 7.13 -2.48
C VAL A 18 -2.82 7.84 -1.89
N PHE A 19 -2.92 8.32 -0.66
CA PHE A 19 -1.82 8.98 0.04
C PHE A 19 -1.38 8.16 1.24
N LEU A 20 -0.07 8.04 1.40
CA LEU A 20 0.50 7.75 2.71
C LEU A 20 0.56 9.08 3.48
N LEU A 21 -0.09 9.09 4.65
CA LEU A 21 -0.27 10.26 5.48
C LEU A 21 0.41 10.06 6.83
N CYS A 22 0.82 11.19 7.41
CA CYS A 22 1.30 11.32 8.76
C CYS A 22 0.43 12.35 9.49
N ALA A 23 -0.11 11.98 10.65
CA ALA A 23 -0.80 12.90 11.56
C ALA A 23 -0.14 12.86 12.94
N GLN A 24 -0.14 14.00 13.64
CA GLN A 24 0.46 14.11 14.97
C GLN A 24 -0.59 14.47 16.01
N VAL A 25 -0.43 14.01 17.25
CA VAL A 25 -1.23 14.49 18.39
C VAL A 25 -0.54 15.69 19.02
N VAL A 26 -1.21 16.84 18.95
CA VAL A 26 -0.79 18.10 19.59
C VAL A 26 -1.96 18.60 20.45
N PHE A 27 -1.71 18.89 21.73
CA PHE A 27 -2.74 19.28 22.70
C PHE A 27 -3.97 18.33 22.74
N ALA A 28 -3.71 17.02 22.70
CA ALA A 28 -4.72 15.96 22.69
C ALA A 28 -5.66 15.94 21.47
N GLN A 29 -5.28 16.63 20.39
CA GLN A 29 -6.00 16.63 19.12
C GLN A 29 -5.07 16.19 17.99
N TRP A 30 -5.61 15.47 17.02
CA TRP A 30 -4.87 15.12 15.80
C TRP A 30 -4.75 16.34 14.89
N THR A 31 -3.55 16.58 14.36
CA THR A 31 -3.30 17.60 13.35
C THR A 31 -3.92 17.22 12.02
N GLU A 32 -4.08 18.20 11.12
CA GLU A 32 -4.33 17.91 9.71
C GLU A 32 -3.24 16.96 9.20
N PRO A 33 -3.62 15.86 8.52
CA PRO A 33 -2.67 14.88 8.02
C PRO A 33 -1.83 15.48 6.88
N GLU A 34 -0.54 15.24 6.94
CA GLU A 34 0.42 15.67 5.92
C GLU A 34 0.78 14.47 5.04
N PRO A 35 0.80 14.61 3.70
CA PRO A 35 1.30 13.56 2.82
C PRO A 35 2.79 13.34 3.05
N MET A 36 3.21 12.09 2.93
CA MET A 36 4.62 11.74 2.92
C MET A 36 5.31 12.30 1.67
N GLU A 37 6.54 12.78 1.83
CA GLU A 37 7.43 13.17 0.74
C GLU A 37 8.76 12.40 0.83
N PRO A 38 9.30 11.89 -0.30
CA PRO A 38 8.71 11.96 -1.65
C PRO A 38 7.51 11.01 -1.81
N ASP A 39 6.60 11.32 -2.75
CA ASP A 39 5.52 10.41 -3.14
C ASP A 39 6.08 9.16 -3.85
N PHE A 40 5.92 8.00 -3.22
CA PHE A 40 6.34 6.70 -3.78
C PHE A 40 5.29 6.05 -4.71
N GLY A 41 4.20 6.76 -5.02
CA GLY A 41 3.15 6.33 -5.94
C GLY A 41 1.93 5.69 -5.27
N THR A 42 0.88 5.52 -6.06
CA THR A 42 -0.51 5.26 -5.62
C THR A 42 -0.79 3.83 -5.13
N ALA A 43 0.18 2.93 -5.15
CA ALA A 43 0.00 1.51 -4.83
C ALA A 43 0.51 1.11 -3.43
N MET A 44 0.96 2.05 -2.60
CA MET A 44 1.42 1.73 -1.24
C MET A 44 0.22 1.35 -0.35
N THR A 45 0.30 0.22 0.34
CA THR A 45 -0.77 -0.32 1.19
C THR A 45 -0.38 -0.33 2.67
N ALA A 46 0.47 -1.26 3.12
CA ALA A 46 0.89 -1.33 4.52
C ALA A 46 2.06 -0.37 4.82
N VAL A 47 2.07 0.20 6.03
CA VAL A 47 3.15 1.04 6.53
C VAL A 47 3.62 0.57 7.91
N TRP A 48 4.94 0.54 8.11
CA TRP A 48 5.54 0.34 9.43
C TRP A 48 6.75 1.25 9.64
N ILE A 49 6.71 2.05 10.72
CA ILE A 49 7.84 2.87 11.16
C ILE A 49 8.67 2.12 12.22
N SER A 50 9.99 2.04 12.02
CA SER A 50 10.94 1.46 12.97
C SER A 50 10.96 2.20 14.32
N ASN A 51 11.47 1.55 15.36
CA ASN A 51 11.48 2.11 16.72
C ASN A 51 12.35 3.37 16.88
N ASP A 52 13.43 3.47 16.10
CA ASP A 52 14.28 4.66 16.01
C ASP A 52 13.63 5.79 15.16
N GLY A 53 12.54 5.48 14.46
CA GLY A 53 11.85 6.41 13.57
C GLY A 53 12.61 6.72 12.29
N LEU A 54 13.64 5.95 11.93
CA LEU A 54 14.53 6.25 10.80
C LEU A 54 14.26 5.38 9.57
N ARG A 55 13.53 4.28 9.70
CA ARG A 55 13.16 3.40 8.58
C ARG A 55 11.66 3.26 8.47
N LEU A 56 11.17 3.36 7.26
CA LEU A 56 9.79 3.10 6.91
C LEU A 56 9.73 1.90 5.98
N TYR A 57 8.92 0.93 6.35
CA TYR A 57 8.64 -0.25 5.55
C TYR A 57 7.28 -0.09 4.90
N LEU A 58 7.19 -0.40 3.61
CA LEU A 58 5.96 -0.26 2.83
C LEU A 58 5.68 -1.53 2.05
N SER A 59 4.44 -1.71 1.60
CA SER A 59 4.10 -2.71 0.58
C SER A 59 3.47 -2.06 -0.64
N ALA A 60 3.90 -2.46 -1.82
CA ALA A 60 3.45 -1.95 -3.11
C ALA A 60 2.57 -3.00 -3.82
N GLY A 61 1.31 -2.68 -4.07
CA GLY A 61 0.42 -3.47 -4.93
C GLY A 61 0.15 -4.90 -4.46
N LEU A 62 0.33 -5.18 -3.16
CA LEU A 62 0.27 -6.53 -2.56
C LEU A 62 1.31 -7.53 -3.14
N ALA A 63 2.29 -7.06 -3.91
CA ALA A 63 3.26 -7.91 -4.60
C ALA A 63 4.69 -7.69 -4.11
N PHE A 64 5.02 -6.48 -3.67
CA PHE A 64 6.37 -6.13 -3.25
C PHE A 64 6.39 -5.49 -1.89
N VAL A 65 7.39 -5.85 -1.12
CA VAL A 65 7.77 -5.19 0.11
C VAL A 65 9.16 -4.55 -0.01
N GLY A 66 9.38 -3.50 0.76
CA GLY A 66 10.58 -2.69 0.66
C GLY A 66 10.67 -1.69 1.79
N TRP A 67 11.58 -0.74 1.66
CA TRP A 67 11.86 0.22 2.70
C TRP A 67 12.42 1.53 2.14
N THR A 68 12.31 2.58 2.93
CA THR A 68 13.06 3.84 2.79
C THR A 68 13.60 4.25 4.16
N GLU A 69 14.62 5.11 4.16
CA GLU A 69 15.25 5.62 5.38
C GLU A 69 15.48 7.13 5.33
N ARG A 70 15.78 7.69 6.51
CA ARG A 70 16.13 9.08 6.69
C ARG A 70 17.21 9.21 7.76
N ASP A 71 18.03 10.25 7.65
CA ASP A 71 19.16 10.48 8.57
C ASP A 71 18.71 10.94 9.97
N SER A 72 17.50 11.46 10.11
CA SER A 72 16.94 11.89 11.40
C SER A 72 15.41 11.89 11.39
N VAL A 73 14.78 11.91 12.58
CA VAL A 73 13.31 11.89 12.74
C VAL A 73 12.59 13.06 12.04
N ASN A 74 13.30 14.14 11.73
CA ASN A 74 12.78 15.30 10.97
C ASN A 74 13.45 15.46 9.59
N GLY A 75 14.29 14.50 9.20
CA GLY A 75 14.95 14.48 7.89
C GLY A 75 13.99 14.05 6.80
N GLU A 76 14.36 14.38 5.56
CA GLU A 76 13.67 13.92 4.36
C GLU A 76 13.87 12.41 4.18
N TRP A 77 12.84 11.74 3.67
CA TRP A 77 12.92 10.33 3.31
C TRP A 77 13.73 10.16 2.03
N GLY A 78 14.59 9.15 2.03
CA GLY A 78 15.35 8.74 0.85
C GLY A 78 14.48 8.05 -0.19
N GLN A 79 15.13 7.61 -1.26
CA GLN A 79 14.47 6.78 -2.25
C GLN A 79 14.08 5.43 -1.65
N TRP A 80 12.88 4.97 -2.01
CA TRP A 80 12.41 3.64 -1.71
C TRP A 80 13.25 2.58 -2.44
N ALA A 81 13.51 1.46 -1.75
CA ALA A 81 14.14 0.27 -2.31
C ALA A 81 13.35 -0.99 -1.97
N ALA A 82 13.23 -1.90 -2.94
CA ALA A 82 12.67 -3.22 -2.69
C ALA A 82 13.56 -4.03 -1.73
N LEU A 83 12.93 -4.84 -0.88
CA LEU A 83 13.64 -5.83 -0.07
C LEU A 83 14.22 -6.95 -0.97
N PRO A 84 15.23 -7.68 -0.50
CA PRO A 84 15.87 -8.76 -1.26
C PRO A 84 14.89 -9.79 -1.87
N PRO A 85 15.24 -10.43 -3.01
CA PRO A 85 14.34 -11.37 -3.70
C PRO A 85 13.85 -12.56 -2.87
N HIS A 86 14.61 -13.02 -1.88
CA HIS A 86 14.18 -14.11 -1.00
C HIS A 86 13.06 -13.69 -0.02
N ILE A 87 12.96 -12.40 0.28
CA ILE A 87 11.80 -11.80 0.94
C ILE A 87 10.70 -11.60 -0.09
N ASN A 88 10.97 -10.93 -1.22
CA ASN A 88 10.03 -10.73 -2.34
C ASN A 88 9.79 -11.97 -3.24
N ALA A 89 9.74 -13.16 -2.63
CA ALA A 89 9.71 -14.44 -3.34
C ALA A 89 8.31 -14.92 -3.76
N SER A 90 7.24 -14.25 -3.33
CA SER A 90 5.86 -14.63 -3.66
C SER A 90 5.10 -13.45 -4.27
N ASN A 91 4.12 -13.75 -5.12
CA ASN A 91 3.28 -12.76 -5.81
C ASN A 91 2.24 -12.10 -4.90
N THR A 92 2.09 -12.58 -3.66
CA THR A 92 1.25 -11.92 -2.65
C THR A 92 2.01 -11.77 -1.35
N GLN A 93 2.27 -10.52 -0.97
CA GLN A 93 2.98 -10.11 0.24
C GLN A 93 2.45 -8.77 0.70
N THR A 94 2.24 -8.63 2.01
CA THR A 94 1.55 -7.45 2.54
C THR A 94 2.31 -6.83 3.70
N SER A 95 1.76 -6.86 4.90
CA SER A 95 2.25 -6.10 6.05
C SER A 95 3.61 -6.57 6.50
N MET A 96 4.36 -5.65 7.09
CA MET A 96 5.65 -5.94 7.70
C MET A 96 5.79 -5.23 9.03
N CYS A 97 6.68 -5.75 9.88
CA CYS A 97 7.18 -5.01 11.02
C CYS A 97 8.60 -5.44 11.39
N GLU A 98 9.42 -4.47 11.79
CA GLU A 98 10.77 -4.72 12.32
C GLU A 98 10.72 -4.80 13.84
N SER A 99 11.47 -5.75 14.42
CA SER A 99 11.63 -5.88 15.88
C SER A 99 12.24 -4.61 16.49
N PRO A 100 11.97 -4.31 17.77
CA PRO A 100 12.56 -3.16 18.45
C PRO A 100 14.08 -3.07 18.38
N SER A 101 14.76 -4.22 18.37
CA SER A 101 16.22 -4.34 18.25
C SER A 101 16.73 -4.15 16.81
N GLY A 102 15.85 -4.15 15.80
CA GLY A 102 16.24 -4.07 14.40
C GLY A 102 16.84 -5.36 13.83
N ASP A 103 16.80 -6.45 14.60
CA ASP A 103 17.44 -7.73 14.26
C ASP A 103 16.51 -8.69 13.50
N THR A 104 15.20 -8.45 13.50
CA THR A 104 14.22 -9.37 12.95
C THR A 104 13.18 -8.59 12.18
N LEU A 105 12.93 -8.97 10.92
CA LEU A 105 11.87 -8.43 10.09
C LEU A 105 10.79 -9.50 9.93
N TYR A 106 9.56 -9.18 10.33
CA TYR A 106 8.39 -10.02 10.11
C TYR A 106 7.61 -9.49 8.91
N PHE A 107 7.00 -10.40 8.16
CA PHE A 107 6.16 -10.06 7.01
C PHE A 107 5.15 -11.16 6.70
N THR A 108 4.07 -10.81 6.03
CA THR A 108 3.05 -11.78 5.55
C THR A 108 3.30 -12.13 4.09
N SER A 109 3.15 -13.40 3.75
CA SER A 109 3.47 -13.93 2.42
C SER A 109 2.56 -15.10 2.06
N ASN A 110 2.27 -15.25 0.76
CA ASN A 110 1.61 -16.45 0.26
C ASN A 110 2.53 -17.66 0.47
N SER A 111 2.04 -18.58 1.28
CA SER A 111 2.79 -19.74 1.75
C SER A 111 2.67 -20.96 0.84
N ASP A 112 1.65 -21.02 -0.04
CA ASP A 112 1.57 -22.04 -1.09
C ASP A 112 2.73 -21.89 -2.08
N GLU A 113 3.09 -20.65 -2.40
CA GLU A 113 4.22 -20.35 -3.28
C GLU A 113 5.58 -20.62 -2.62
N ARG A 114 5.65 -20.55 -1.28
CA ARG A 114 6.86 -20.87 -0.50
C ARG A 114 7.00 -22.36 -0.21
N GLY A 115 5.89 -23.11 -0.19
CA GLY A 115 5.87 -24.56 -0.02
C GLY A 115 6.05 -25.06 1.41
N ASP A 116 5.98 -24.19 2.41
CA ASP A 116 6.19 -24.49 3.84
C ASP A 116 5.06 -23.95 4.75
N GLY A 117 3.88 -23.70 4.16
CA GLY A 117 2.73 -23.05 4.79
C GLY A 117 1.85 -23.90 5.71
N PHE A 118 1.15 -23.21 6.61
CA PHE A 118 0.02 -23.73 7.38
C PHE A 118 -1.32 -23.33 6.75
N GLY A 119 -1.43 -22.12 6.20
CA GLY A 119 -2.59 -21.60 5.49
C GLY A 119 -2.22 -21.07 4.09
N TRP A 120 -3.09 -20.24 3.51
CA TRP A 120 -2.80 -19.56 2.22
C TRP A 120 -1.87 -18.36 2.39
N MET A 121 -2.02 -17.63 3.50
CA MET A 121 -1.18 -16.52 3.88
C MET A 121 -0.65 -16.79 5.28
N ASP A 122 0.67 -16.81 5.43
CA ASP A 122 1.36 -17.03 6.69
C ASP A 122 2.28 -15.85 7.01
N ILE A 123 2.62 -15.70 8.30
CA ILE A 123 3.67 -14.81 8.78
C ILE A 123 5.02 -15.53 8.69
N TYR A 124 5.98 -14.85 8.07
CA TYR A 124 7.38 -15.22 7.98
C TYR A 124 8.24 -14.21 8.71
N TYR A 125 9.49 -14.59 8.97
CA TYR A 125 10.50 -13.68 9.49
C TYR A 125 11.88 -13.92 8.89
N CYS A 126 12.69 -12.87 8.85
CA CYS A 126 14.11 -12.90 8.54
C CYS A 126 14.90 -12.36 9.71
N VAL A 127 16.04 -12.97 10.01
CA VAL A 127 17.01 -12.44 10.99
C VAL A 127 18.10 -11.67 10.25
N ARG A 128 18.45 -10.49 10.76
CA ARG A 128 19.52 -9.65 10.22
C ARG A 128 20.89 -10.33 10.45
N THR A 129 21.72 -10.29 9.43
CA THR A 129 23.10 -10.78 9.41
C THR A 129 24.04 -9.65 9.04
N ASP A 130 25.34 -9.90 9.09
CA ASP A 130 26.37 -8.94 8.68
C ASP A 130 26.25 -8.49 7.21
N THR A 131 25.56 -9.28 6.38
CA THR A 131 25.39 -9.01 4.94
C THR A 131 23.96 -8.65 4.55
N GLY A 132 23.07 -8.39 5.51
CA GLY A 132 21.67 -8.02 5.26
C GLY A 132 20.67 -9.01 5.88
N TRP A 133 19.48 -9.13 5.29
CA TRP A 133 18.48 -10.09 5.79
C TRP A 133 18.84 -11.53 5.41
N GLY A 134 18.77 -12.43 6.39
CA GLY A 134 18.91 -13.87 6.19
C GLY A 134 17.67 -14.49 5.52
N PRO A 135 17.64 -15.82 5.35
CA PRO A 135 16.52 -16.50 4.70
C PRO A 135 15.19 -16.26 5.45
N ALA A 136 14.11 -16.22 4.69
CA ALA A 136 12.76 -16.18 5.23
C ALA A 136 12.40 -17.53 5.87
N LEU A 137 11.94 -17.50 7.11
CA LEU A 137 11.52 -18.67 7.88
C LEU A 137 10.06 -18.50 8.28
N ASN A 138 9.26 -19.56 8.16
CA ASN A 138 7.88 -19.56 8.64
C ASN A 138 7.84 -19.35 10.17
N ALA A 139 6.95 -18.49 10.67
CA ALA A 139 6.83 -18.17 12.10
C ALA A 139 6.27 -19.32 12.96
N GLY A 140 5.84 -20.41 12.33
CA GLY A 140 5.47 -21.65 12.98
C GLY A 140 4.03 -21.66 13.52
N PRO A 141 3.59 -22.80 14.09
CA PRO A 141 2.18 -23.09 14.36
C PRO A 141 1.59 -22.33 15.55
N ASN A 142 2.42 -21.65 16.34
CA ASN A 142 1.94 -20.77 17.40
C ASN A 142 1.40 -19.44 16.85
N VAL A 143 1.96 -19.00 15.72
CA VAL A 143 1.63 -17.74 15.04
C VAL A 143 0.67 -18.02 13.89
N ASN A 144 1.03 -18.96 13.02
CA ASN A 144 0.26 -19.30 11.82
C ASN A 144 -0.78 -20.38 12.10
N GLY A 145 -1.93 -20.27 11.43
CA GLY A 145 -3.00 -21.27 11.46
C GLY A 145 -3.33 -21.78 10.06
N THR A 146 -4.42 -22.52 9.93
CA THR A 146 -4.91 -22.97 8.62
C THR A 146 -5.66 -21.89 7.84
N GLY A 147 -5.83 -20.70 8.44
CA GLY A 147 -6.52 -19.57 7.85
C GLY A 147 -5.62 -18.69 7.00
N ARG A 148 -5.89 -17.39 7.04
CA ARG A 148 -5.14 -16.37 6.33
C ARG A 148 -4.62 -15.37 7.33
N GLU A 149 -3.35 -15.44 7.69
CA GLU A 149 -2.68 -14.40 8.44
C GLU A 149 -2.32 -13.23 7.50
N TRP A 150 -3.16 -12.21 7.51
CA TRP A 150 -3.20 -11.14 6.52
C TRP A 150 -2.31 -9.94 6.85
N SER A 151 -2.16 -9.61 8.14
CA SER A 151 -1.28 -8.53 8.56
C SER A 151 -0.56 -8.85 9.86
N VAL A 152 0.64 -8.29 9.99
CA VAL A 152 1.52 -8.46 11.16
C VAL A 152 1.96 -7.10 11.69
N GLY A 153 2.07 -7.00 13.01
CA GLY A 153 2.69 -5.89 13.74
C GLY A 153 3.44 -6.43 14.96
N ILE A 154 4.23 -5.59 15.63
CA ILE A 154 4.92 -5.95 16.88
C ILE A 154 4.86 -4.80 17.89
N SER A 155 4.68 -5.09 19.17
CA SER A 155 4.73 -4.04 20.19
C SER A 155 6.10 -3.36 20.23
N ARG A 156 6.13 -2.09 20.65
CA ARG A 156 7.35 -1.28 20.69
C ARG A 156 8.40 -1.82 21.68
N ASP A 157 7.98 -2.62 22.65
CA ASP A 157 8.85 -3.34 23.58
C ASP A 157 9.18 -4.79 23.13
N GLY A 158 8.60 -5.26 22.02
CA GLY A 158 8.85 -6.59 21.45
C GLY A 158 8.17 -7.73 22.19
N SER A 159 7.33 -7.43 23.19
CA SER A 159 6.65 -8.43 24.01
C SER A 159 5.43 -9.08 23.33
N MET A 160 4.87 -8.45 22.29
CA MET A 160 3.66 -8.93 21.61
C MET A 160 3.84 -8.88 20.08
N LEU A 161 3.61 -10.01 19.41
CA LEU A 161 3.38 -10.05 17.97
C LEU A 161 1.88 -9.89 17.72
N LEU A 162 1.49 -8.96 16.87
CA LEU A 162 0.11 -8.61 16.54
C LEU A 162 -0.23 -9.19 15.18
N ILE A 163 -1.42 -9.76 15.06
CA ILE A 163 -1.82 -10.54 13.89
C ILE A 163 -3.25 -10.15 13.54
N ALA A 164 -3.53 -9.88 12.27
CA ALA A 164 -4.89 -9.97 11.75
C ALA A 164 -5.00 -11.21 10.87
N GLY A 165 -6.05 -11.99 11.04
CA GLY A 165 -6.28 -13.14 10.18
C GLY A 165 -7.56 -13.91 10.44
N GLN A 166 -7.76 -14.95 9.64
CA GLN A 166 -8.90 -15.88 9.79
C GLN A 166 -8.57 -16.97 10.80
N ASN A 167 -9.45 -17.18 11.78
CA ASN A 167 -9.41 -18.35 12.64
C ASN A 167 -10.82 -18.65 13.17
N PRO A 168 -11.48 -19.76 12.76
CA PRO A 168 -11.01 -20.79 11.81
C PRO A 168 -10.88 -20.25 10.37
N PRO A 169 -10.29 -21.00 9.42
CA PRO A 169 -10.19 -20.61 8.00
C PRO A 169 -11.52 -20.18 7.36
N GLU A 170 -12.64 -20.66 7.90
CA GLU A 170 -13.96 -20.44 7.30
C GLU A 170 -14.59 -19.12 7.79
N ALA A 171 -13.87 -18.38 8.63
CA ALA A 171 -14.30 -17.08 9.12
C ALA A 171 -14.53 -16.12 7.96
N ALA A 172 -15.68 -15.45 7.97
CA ALA A 172 -16.07 -14.53 6.90
C ALA A 172 -15.23 -13.24 6.86
N SER A 173 -14.50 -12.93 7.94
CA SER A 173 -13.69 -11.74 8.08
C SER A 173 -12.40 -12.01 8.85
N HIS A 174 -11.39 -11.14 8.67
CA HIS A 174 -10.22 -11.10 9.52
C HIS A 174 -10.56 -10.54 10.91
N ASN A 175 -9.96 -11.16 11.93
CA ASN A 175 -10.01 -10.75 13.33
C ASN A 175 -8.59 -10.49 13.85
N LEU A 176 -8.48 -9.73 14.93
CA LEU A 176 -7.21 -9.40 15.58
C LEU A 176 -6.85 -10.40 16.68
N TYR A 177 -5.58 -10.79 16.68
CA TYR A 177 -4.96 -11.67 17.65
C TYR A 177 -3.58 -11.14 18.06
N PHE A 178 -3.04 -11.70 19.14
CA PHE A 178 -1.65 -11.50 19.52
C PHE A 178 -1.00 -12.77 20.05
N CYS A 179 0.32 -12.86 19.92
CA CYS A 179 1.16 -13.84 20.57
C CYS A 179 2.09 -13.14 21.56
N GLN A 180 2.22 -13.66 22.78
CA GLN A 180 3.18 -13.14 23.75
C GLN A 180 4.57 -13.76 23.56
N ARG A 181 5.62 -12.94 23.63
CA ARG A 181 7.00 -13.42 23.62
C ARG A 181 7.27 -14.21 24.90
N GLN A 182 7.77 -15.42 24.74
CA GLN A 182 8.16 -16.31 25.83
C GLN A 182 9.59 -16.03 26.28
N SER A 183 9.95 -16.51 27.48
CA SER A 183 11.29 -16.33 28.06
C SER A 183 12.41 -16.99 27.26
N ASP A 184 12.09 -18.01 26.47
CA ASP A 184 13.03 -18.68 25.56
C ASP A 184 13.17 -17.97 24.21
N GLY A 185 12.48 -16.82 24.04
CA GLY A 185 12.49 -16.05 22.81
C GLY A 185 11.54 -16.58 21.73
N THR A 186 10.71 -17.60 22.00
CA THR A 186 9.67 -18.04 21.07
C THR A 186 8.39 -17.21 21.21
N TRP A 187 7.47 -17.33 20.25
CA TRP A 187 6.12 -16.79 20.38
C TRP A 187 5.19 -17.83 21.01
N GLY A 188 4.42 -17.40 22.01
CA GLY A 188 3.35 -18.20 22.61
C GLY A 188 2.15 -18.36 21.68
N PRO A 189 1.11 -19.10 22.12
CA PRO A 189 -0.07 -19.34 21.30
C PRO A 189 -0.79 -18.05 20.93
N LYS A 190 -1.44 -18.05 19.76
CA LYS A 190 -2.29 -16.97 19.25
C LYS A 190 -3.53 -16.78 20.13
N ILE A 191 -3.68 -15.59 20.73
CA ILE A 191 -4.76 -15.21 21.64
C ILE A 191 -5.62 -14.12 20.99
N SER A 192 -6.95 -14.24 21.06
CA SER A 192 -7.89 -13.25 20.52
C SER A 192 -7.90 -11.96 21.35
N PHE A 193 -8.00 -10.81 20.69
CA PHE A 193 -8.26 -9.52 21.35
C PHE A 193 -9.67 -9.40 21.96
N GLY A 194 -10.56 -10.36 21.66
CA GLY A 194 -11.90 -10.44 22.24
C GLY A 194 -12.95 -9.57 21.56
N PRO A 195 -14.23 -9.69 21.98
CA PRO A 195 -15.39 -9.18 21.25
C PRO A 195 -15.55 -7.66 21.28
N ASN A 196 -14.80 -6.95 22.12
CA ASN A 196 -14.81 -5.48 22.16
C ASN A 196 -14.04 -4.86 20.98
N ILE A 197 -13.17 -5.65 20.35
CA ILE A 197 -12.37 -5.27 19.19
C ILE A 197 -12.85 -6.04 17.96
N ASN A 198 -12.89 -7.36 18.07
CA ASN A 198 -13.23 -8.30 17.00
C ASN A 198 -14.74 -8.37 16.80
N THR A 199 -15.21 -8.07 15.59
CA THR A 199 -16.63 -8.05 15.26
C THR A 199 -16.95 -8.90 14.04
N ALA A 200 -18.19 -8.81 13.55
CA ALA A 200 -18.58 -9.48 12.30
C ALA A 200 -18.03 -8.76 11.04
N ARG A 201 -17.34 -7.62 11.23
CA ARG A 201 -16.67 -6.86 10.17
C ARG A 201 -15.21 -7.30 10.09
N GLU A 202 -14.51 -6.71 9.15
CA GLU A 202 -13.09 -6.96 8.93
C GLU A 202 -12.26 -6.01 9.79
N GLU A 203 -11.42 -6.58 10.66
CA GLU A 203 -10.44 -5.85 11.45
C GLU A 203 -9.02 -6.26 11.04
N GLU A 204 -8.17 -5.29 10.69
CA GLU A 204 -6.82 -5.53 10.15
C GLU A 204 -5.79 -4.51 10.65
N HIS A 205 -4.52 -4.79 10.33
CA HIS A 205 -3.38 -3.89 10.54
C HIS A 205 -3.28 -3.32 11.97
N PRO A 206 -3.17 -4.20 12.99
CA PRO A 206 -3.07 -3.78 14.38
C PRO A 206 -1.73 -3.07 14.67
N SER A 207 -1.78 -1.99 15.46
CA SER A 207 -0.62 -1.24 15.93
C SER A 207 -0.80 -0.81 17.39
N LEU A 208 0.13 -1.21 18.26
CA LEU A 208 0.11 -0.85 19.68
C LEU A 208 0.88 0.44 19.94
N SER A 209 0.33 1.29 20.82
CA SER A 209 1.04 2.42 21.39
C SER A 209 2.29 1.97 22.15
N PRO A 210 3.29 2.85 22.35
CA PRO A 210 4.54 2.48 23.00
C PRO A 210 4.40 1.97 24.44
N ASP A 211 3.35 2.38 25.13
CA ASP A 211 3.00 1.93 26.48
C ASP A 211 2.12 0.67 26.50
N ASN A 212 1.81 0.10 25.33
CA ASN A 212 0.89 -1.02 25.13
C ASN A 212 -0.53 -0.80 25.69
N ARG A 213 -0.95 0.46 25.88
CA ARG A 213 -2.28 0.80 26.43
C ARG A 213 -3.32 1.15 25.39
N LYS A 214 -2.93 1.41 24.14
CA LYS A 214 -3.86 1.71 23.04
C LYS A 214 -3.55 0.82 21.85
N LEU A 215 -4.58 0.23 21.27
CA LEU A 215 -4.53 -0.53 20.04
C LEU A 215 -5.22 0.28 18.94
N TYR A 216 -4.45 0.67 17.93
CA TYR A 216 -4.96 1.27 16.70
C TYR A 216 -5.11 0.17 15.65
N TYR A 217 -6.20 0.20 14.89
CA TYR A 217 -6.47 -0.82 13.88
C TYR A 217 -7.43 -0.31 12.81
N PHE A 218 -7.36 -0.92 11.63
CA PHE A 218 -8.35 -0.73 10.57
C PHE A 218 -9.62 -1.52 10.90
N LYS A 219 -10.78 -0.94 10.62
CA LYS A 219 -12.05 -1.66 10.63
C LYS A 219 -12.94 -1.27 9.46
N LEU A 220 -13.46 -2.26 8.74
CA LEU A 220 -14.32 -2.04 7.58
C LEU A 220 -15.72 -1.58 8.00
N GLY A 221 -16.05 -0.34 7.66
CA GLY A 221 -17.36 0.29 7.78
C GLY A 221 -18.27 0.02 6.57
N PRO A 222 -19.56 0.40 6.62
CA PRO A 222 -20.48 0.25 5.49
C PRO A 222 -20.16 1.19 4.32
N ASN A 223 -19.42 2.28 4.55
CA ASN A 223 -19.12 3.32 3.56
C ASN A 223 -17.61 3.42 3.24
N GLY A 224 -16.85 2.37 3.52
CA GLY A 224 -15.38 2.42 3.56
C GLY A 224 -14.87 2.04 4.95
N GLY A 225 -13.55 1.95 5.11
CA GLY A 225 -12.95 1.62 6.40
C GLY A 225 -12.33 2.81 7.11
N ASP A 226 -12.28 2.72 8.43
CA ASP A 226 -11.78 3.76 9.32
C ASP A 226 -10.66 3.21 10.20
N ILE A 227 -9.87 4.11 10.79
CA ILE A 227 -8.98 3.79 11.90
C ILE A 227 -9.74 3.88 13.21
N TRP A 228 -9.71 2.79 13.97
CA TRP A 228 -10.29 2.67 15.30
C TRP A 228 -9.19 2.61 16.34
N VAL A 229 -9.51 3.02 17.56
CA VAL A 229 -8.65 2.88 18.74
C VAL A 229 -9.43 2.22 19.86
N SER A 230 -8.81 1.23 20.50
CA SER A 230 -9.29 0.64 21.76
C SER A 230 -8.26 0.92 22.85
N GLU A 231 -8.72 1.23 24.06
CA GLU A 231 -7.85 1.46 25.22
C GLU A 231 -7.92 0.28 26.18
N LEU A 232 -6.77 -0.13 26.71
CA LEU A 232 -6.67 -1.14 27.75
C LEU A 232 -6.98 -0.49 29.10
N VAL A 233 -8.08 -0.89 29.73
CA VAL A 233 -8.54 -0.42 31.04
C VAL A 233 -8.74 -1.63 31.94
N ASP A 234 -8.08 -1.66 33.10
CA ASP A 234 -8.16 -2.78 34.06
C ASP A 234 -7.94 -4.17 33.42
N SER A 235 -6.95 -4.25 32.53
CA SER A 235 -6.58 -5.46 31.77
C SER A 235 -7.64 -5.94 30.76
N ILE A 236 -8.62 -5.11 30.45
CA ILE A 236 -9.67 -5.37 29.46
C ILE A 236 -9.59 -4.28 28.39
N TRP A 237 -9.55 -4.70 27.11
CA TRP A 237 -9.67 -3.77 26.00
C TRP A 237 -11.10 -3.22 25.97
N ALA A 238 -11.24 -1.90 26.00
CA ALA A 238 -12.53 -1.24 25.86
C ALA A 238 -13.12 -1.46 24.45
N GLU A 239 -14.41 -1.18 24.29
CA GLU A 239 -15.00 -1.12 22.96
C GLU A 239 -14.23 -0.10 22.11
N GLY A 240 -13.84 -0.52 20.90
CA GLY A 240 -13.13 0.38 20.00
C GLY A 240 -13.99 1.60 19.65
N VAL A 241 -13.33 2.74 19.43
CA VAL A 241 -13.97 3.96 18.92
C VAL A 241 -13.23 4.44 17.69
N GLN A 242 -13.95 4.99 16.71
CA GLN A 242 -13.32 5.65 15.55
C GLN A 242 -12.44 6.80 16.02
N LEU A 243 -11.26 6.94 15.42
CA LEU A 243 -10.51 8.18 15.54
C LEU A 243 -11.33 9.34 14.96
N PRO A 244 -11.30 10.52 15.59
CA PRO A 244 -12.03 11.66 15.07
C PRO A 244 -11.35 12.22 13.81
N ALA A 245 -12.08 13.06 13.08
CA ALA A 245 -11.47 13.97 12.13
C ALA A 245 -10.36 14.80 12.81
N PRO A 246 -9.26 15.14 12.10
CA PRO A 246 -9.07 14.97 10.66
C PRO A 246 -8.41 13.65 10.24
N VAL A 247 -8.19 12.69 11.16
CA VAL A 247 -7.60 11.39 10.82
C VAL A 247 -8.55 10.61 9.94
N ASN A 248 -9.73 10.27 10.46
CA ASN A 248 -10.78 9.68 9.63
C ASN A 248 -11.50 10.76 8.82
N SER A 249 -11.87 10.42 7.59
CA SER A 249 -12.52 11.33 6.64
C SER A 249 -13.68 10.64 5.92
N GLU A 250 -14.16 11.21 4.80
CA GLU A 250 -15.14 10.54 3.94
C GLU A 250 -14.50 9.47 3.04
N GLN A 251 -13.16 9.38 3.01
CA GLN A 251 -12.42 8.35 2.29
C GLN A 251 -12.16 7.15 3.21
N THR A 252 -11.48 6.12 2.70
CA THR A 252 -11.03 5.02 3.54
C THR A 252 -9.66 5.31 4.13
N GLU A 253 -9.56 5.20 5.44
CA GLU A 253 -8.31 5.20 6.18
C GLU A 253 -7.95 3.79 6.65
N MET A 254 -6.71 3.37 6.40
CA MET A 254 -6.24 2.01 6.69
C MET A 254 -4.76 1.96 7.02
N ASN A 255 -4.28 0.79 7.43
CA ASN A 255 -2.86 0.52 7.76
C ASN A 255 -2.29 1.47 8.84
N PRO A 256 -2.94 1.68 9.99
CA PRO A 256 -2.41 2.55 11.03
C PRO A 256 -1.09 1.99 11.61
N CYS A 257 -0.10 2.86 11.79
CA CYS A 257 1.13 2.58 12.50
C CYS A 257 1.48 3.74 13.44
N ILE A 258 1.26 3.56 14.74
CA ILE A 258 1.63 4.57 15.75
C ILE A 258 3.12 4.48 16.03
N ALA A 259 3.84 5.58 15.86
CA ALA A 259 5.28 5.68 16.07
C ALA A 259 5.67 5.54 17.55
N ASN A 260 6.96 5.33 17.80
CA ASN A 260 7.49 5.09 19.14
C ASN A 260 7.39 6.32 20.07
N ASP A 261 7.16 7.52 19.52
CA ASP A 261 6.87 8.73 20.30
C ASP A 261 5.44 8.75 20.91
N GLY A 262 4.57 7.82 20.49
CA GLY A 262 3.18 7.72 20.91
C GLY A 262 2.29 8.87 20.44
N ARG A 263 2.79 9.72 19.52
CA ARG A 263 2.13 10.94 19.05
C ARG A 263 2.00 10.99 17.54
N THR A 264 2.84 10.29 16.80
CA THR A 264 2.83 10.32 15.34
C THR A 264 2.19 9.06 14.78
N LEU A 265 1.12 9.20 14.00
CA LEU A 265 0.40 8.11 13.35
C LEU A 265 0.64 8.16 11.85
N TRP A 266 1.20 7.08 11.32
CA TRP A 266 1.32 6.85 9.87
C TRP A 266 0.15 6.00 9.42
N TYR A 267 -0.46 6.33 8.28
CA TYR A 267 -1.59 5.57 7.76
C TYR A 267 -1.86 5.91 6.30
N ARG A 268 -2.60 5.04 5.62
CA ARG A 268 -3.02 5.25 4.24
C ARG A 268 -4.42 5.84 4.19
N ARG A 269 -4.63 6.80 3.30
CA ARG A 269 -5.95 7.29 2.90
C ARG A 269 -6.17 7.07 1.41
N GLY A 270 -7.34 6.57 1.02
CA GLY A 270 -7.69 6.45 -0.40
C GLY A 270 -9.14 6.02 -0.63
N LEU A 271 -9.55 6.03 -1.90
CA LEU A 271 -10.87 5.53 -2.29
C LEU A 271 -10.89 4.00 -2.25
N LEU A 272 -11.84 3.40 -1.54
CA LEU A 272 -12.19 2.00 -1.78
C LEU A 272 -12.76 1.94 -3.21
N GLN A 273 -12.14 1.18 -4.12
CA GLN A 273 -12.76 0.94 -5.42
C GLN A 273 -14.12 0.25 -5.18
N PRO A 274 -15.22 0.72 -5.79
CA PRO A 274 -16.49 -0.01 -5.78
C PRO A 274 -16.25 -1.38 -6.41
N GLY A 275 -16.27 -2.45 -5.60
CA GLY A 275 -15.88 -3.79 -6.04
C GLY A 275 -14.63 -4.37 -5.37
N TYR A 276 -14.02 -3.67 -4.41
CA TYR A 276 -13.08 -4.29 -3.47
C TYR A 276 -13.83 -5.32 -2.59
N ARG A 277 -14.03 -6.52 -3.14
CA ARG A 277 -14.04 -7.73 -2.34
C ARG A 277 -12.57 -8.06 -2.14
N ILE A 278 -12.10 -8.14 -0.90
CA ILE A 278 -10.91 -8.96 -0.63
C ILE A 278 -11.19 -10.31 -1.29
N VAL A 279 -10.31 -10.77 -2.16
CA VAL A 279 -10.53 -11.98 -2.96
C VAL A 279 -10.68 -13.16 -2.00
N THR A 280 -11.92 -13.50 -1.68
CA THR A 280 -12.25 -14.61 -0.77
C THR A 280 -12.05 -15.97 -1.44
N SER A 281 -11.88 -16.00 -2.77
CA SER A 281 -11.54 -17.21 -3.53
C SER A 281 -10.99 -16.83 -4.91
N ILE A 282 -9.80 -17.29 -5.26
CA ILE A 282 -9.42 -17.47 -6.67
C ILE A 282 -10.04 -18.80 -7.09
N ASP A 283 -10.97 -18.76 -8.04
CA ASP A 283 -11.58 -19.97 -8.59
C ASP A 283 -10.56 -20.65 -9.53
N THR A 284 -9.89 -21.69 -9.04
CA THR A 284 -8.83 -22.41 -9.76
C THR A 284 -9.33 -23.26 -10.94
N THR A 285 -10.58 -23.09 -11.38
CA THR A 285 -11.13 -23.83 -12.52
C THR A 285 -11.11 -23.09 -13.86
N ALA A 286 -10.54 -21.88 -13.92
CA ALA A 286 -10.23 -21.25 -15.20
C ALA A 286 -9.05 -21.95 -15.87
N VAL A 287 -9.39 -22.93 -16.71
CA VAL A 287 -8.50 -23.74 -17.54
C VAL A 287 -7.58 -22.86 -18.39
N GLY A 288 -6.28 -23.06 -18.21
CA GLY A 288 -5.28 -22.92 -19.27
C GLY A 288 -4.72 -21.52 -19.50
N LEU A 289 -3.77 -21.12 -18.65
CA LEU A 289 -2.55 -20.49 -19.13
C LEU A 289 -1.39 -21.23 -18.48
N GLY A 290 -0.51 -21.82 -19.29
CA GLY A 290 0.75 -22.39 -18.80
C GLY A 290 1.62 -21.32 -18.14
N PRO A 291 2.82 -21.68 -17.65
CA PRO A 291 3.71 -20.71 -17.02
C PRO A 291 3.91 -19.53 -17.99
N GLN A 292 3.33 -18.38 -17.64
CA GLN A 292 3.73 -17.12 -18.24
C GLN A 292 5.15 -16.90 -17.72
N GLU A 293 6.13 -17.14 -18.58
CA GLU A 293 7.45 -16.54 -18.40
C GLU A 293 7.20 -15.05 -18.19
N TYR A 294 7.39 -14.56 -16.97
CA TYR A 294 7.53 -13.14 -16.71
C TYR A 294 8.85 -12.72 -17.36
N VAL A 295 8.80 -12.47 -18.67
CA VAL A 295 9.80 -11.69 -19.34
C VAL A 295 9.63 -10.28 -18.79
N SER A 296 10.63 -9.79 -18.07
CA SER A 296 10.73 -8.38 -17.72
C SER A 296 10.90 -7.59 -19.01
N VAL A 297 9.79 -7.11 -19.56
CA VAL A 297 9.82 -6.19 -20.68
C VAL A 297 9.53 -4.80 -20.11
N ASP A 298 10.57 -4.01 -19.88
CA ASP A 298 10.49 -2.57 -19.59
C ASP A 298 10.08 -1.79 -20.86
N GLU A 299 9.03 -2.23 -21.56
CA GLU A 299 8.56 -1.58 -22.78
C GLU A 299 7.54 -0.50 -22.45
N TYR A 300 7.94 0.75 -22.69
CA TYR A 300 7.04 1.89 -22.79
C TYR A 300 6.93 2.21 -24.28
N GLU A 301 5.79 1.87 -24.88
CA GLU A 301 5.54 2.14 -26.29
C GLU A 301 4.31 3.00 -26.47
N LEU A 302 4.43 4.01 -27.33
CA LEU A 302 3.32 4.87 -27.72
C LEU A 302 3.16 4.77 -29.23
N HIS A 303 2.01 4.28 -29.67
CA HIS A 303 1.67 4.13 -31.08
C HIS A 303 0.37 4.86 -31.41
N ALA A 304 0.27 5.38 -32.63
CA ALA A 304 -0.85 6.16 -33.12
C ALA A 304 -1.22 5.64 -34.50
N PHE A 305 -2.43 5.12 -34.67
CA PHE A 305 -2.92 4.60 -35.94
C PHE A 305 -4.39 4.93 -36.17
N PRO A 306 -4.78 5.45 -37.36
CA PRO A 306 -3.91 5.80 -38.49
C PRO A 306 -3.02 7.02 -38.20
N ASN A 307 -1.84 7.10 -38.82
CA ASN A 307 -0.97 8.28 -38.77
C ASN A 307 -0.18 8.39 -40.09
N PRO A 308 -0.42 9.40 -40.95
CA PRO A 308 -1.33 10.54 -40.76
C PRO A 308 -2.82 10.15 -40.63
N PHE A 309 -3.64 11.00 -40.03
CA PHE A 309 -5.08 10.79 -39.83
C PHE A 309 -5.92 11.97 -40.32
N ASN A 310 -7.20 11.74 -40.59
CA ASN A 310 -8.12 12.74 -41.15
C ASN A 310 -9.11 13.34 -40.14
N SER A 311 -9.75 12.50 -39.32
CA SER A 311 -10.72 12.87 -38.30
C SER A 311 -10.27 12.41 -36.92
N SER A 312 -9.83 11.16 -36.78
CA SER A 312 -9.34 10.62 -35.51
C SER A 312 -8.18 9.63 -35.70
N THR A 313 -7.38 9.47 -34.66
CA THR A 313 -6.34 8.43 -34.56
C THR A 313 -6.45 7.71 -33.22
N HIS A 314 -6.21 6.40 -33.21
CA HIS A 314 -6.15 5.61 -31.99
C HIS A 314 -4.72 5.60 -31.45
N ILE A 315 -4.58 6.12 -30.24
CA ILE A 315 -3.36 6.09 -29.46
C ILE A 315 -3.39 4.83 -28.60
N THR A 316 -2.43 3.94 -28.82
CA THR A 316 -2.17 2.76 -27.99
C THR A 316 -0.92 3.02 -27.18
N LEU A 317 -1.02 2.87 -25.86
CA LEU A 317 0.08 2.97 -24.92
C LEU A 317 0.30 1.59 -24.30
N THR A 318 1.51 1.07 -24.45
CA THR A 318 1.98 -0.12 -23.73
C THR A 318 2.89 0.34 -22.60
N LEU A 319 2.63 -0.16 -21.40
CA LEU A 319 3.36 0.10 -20.17
C LEU A 319 3.80 -1.23 -19.55
N PRO A 320 4.86 -1.21 -18.72
CA PRO A 320 5.18 -2.35 -17.87
C PRO A 320 3.96 -2.82 -17.04
N PRO A 321 3.82 -4.12 -16.74
CA PRO A 321 2.62 -4.68 -16.10
C PRO A 321 2.28 -4.12 -14.72
N HIS A 322 3.20 -3.41 -14.08
CA HIS A 322 3.08 -2.80 -12.75
C HIS A 322 2.73 -1.30 -12.79
N ILE A 323 2.59 -0.70 -13.98
CA ILE A 323 2.24 0.70 -14.18
C ILE A 323 0.85 0.80 -14.77
N TYR A 324 -0.07 1.36 -13.99
CA TYR A 324 -1.49 1.38 -14.30
C TYR A 324 -2.02 2.77 -14.64
N HIS A 325 -1.18 3.81 -14.59
CA HIS A 325 -1.60 5.19 -14.80
C HIS A 325 -0.58 5.96 -15.64
N ALA A 326 -1.07 6.76 -16.59
CA ALA A 326 -0.26 7.66 -17.40
C ALA A 326 -1.02 8.95 -17.73
N GLU A 327 -0.29 10.05 -17.81
CA GLU A 327 -0.79 11.33 -18.33
C GLU A 327 -0.49 11.42 -19.82
N LEU A 328 -1.52 11.59 -20.65
CA LEU A 328 -1.38 11.85 -22.07
C LEU A 328 -1.49 13.36 -22.33
N LEU A 329 -0.46 13.94 -22.93
CA LEU A 329 -0.40 15.35 -23.32
C LEU A 329 -0.26 15.46 -24.83
N VAL A 330 -1.08 16.31 -25.45
CA VAL A 330 -1.01 16.60 -26.88
C VAL A 330 -0.63 18.06 -27.08
N HIS A 331 0.51 18.31 -27.69
CA HIS A 331 1.03 19.66 -27.96
C HIS A 331 1.14 19.93 -29.47
N ASN A 332 1.01 21.20 -29.86
CA ASN A 332 1.39 21.64 -31.19
C ASN A 332 2.92 21.89 -31.28
N LEU A 333 3.44 22.19 -32.48
CA LEU A 333 4.88 22.47 -32.68
C LEU A 333 5.38 23.74 -31.98
N LEU A 334 4.48 24.61 -31.52
CA LEU A 334 4.83 25.80 -30.71
C LEU A 334 4.88 25.46 -29.21
N GLY A 335 4.67 24.21 -28.83
CA GLY A 335 4.65 23.76 -27.44
C GLY A 335 3.39 24.14 -26.67
N GLN A 336 2.34 24.62 -27.35
CA GLN A 336 1.07 24.92 -26.69
C GLN A 336 0.32 23.62 -26.43
N GLU A 337 -0.21 23.48 -25.22
CA GLU A 337 -1.07 22.37 -24.84
C GLU A 337 -2.43 22.47 -25.54
N VAL A 338 -2.79 21.38 -26.20
CA VAL A 338 -4.03 21.25 -26.97
C VAL A 338 -5.01 20.34 -26.24
N MET A 339 -4.48 19.36 -25.50
CA MET A 339 -5.23 18.43 -24.67
C MET A 339 -4.31 17.84 -23.61
N MET A 340 -4.87 17.62 -22.42
CA MET A 340 -4.35 16.68 -21.43
C MET A 340 -5.45 15.68 -21.07
N ARG A 341 -5.08 14.41 -20.90
CA ARG A 341 -5.98 13.36 -20.44
C ARG A 341 -5.25 12.32 -19.59
N GLU A 342 -5.87 11.94 -18.49
CA GLU A 342 -5.43 10.78 -17.69
C GLU A 342 -5.89 9.48 -18.34
N LEU A 343 -4.99 8.50 -18.39
CA LEU A 343 -5.22 7.15 -18.89
C LEU A 343 -4.93 6.13 -17.79
N ASN A 344 -5.85 5.19 -17.61
CA ASN A 344 -5.62 4.01 -16.77
C ASN A 344 -5.35 2.82 -17.68
N ALA A 345 -4.26 2.10 -17.44
CA ALA A 345 -3.87 0.93 -18.20
C ALA A 345 -4.44 -0.34 -17.57
N GLU A 346 -5.06 -1.19 -18.39
CA GLU A 346 -5.52 -2.52 -18.04
C GLU A 346 -4.52 -3.53 -18.62
N ASN A 347 -3.94 -4.39 -17.76
CA ASN A 347 -2.92 -5.36 -18.16
C ASN A 347 -1.75 -4.77 -18.97
N GLY A 348 -1.28 -3.57 -18.59
CA GLY A 348 -0.18 -2.88 -19.27
C GLY A 348 -0.57 -2.17 -20.57
N HIS A 349 -1.86 -2.08 -20.92
CA HIS A 349 -2.31 -1.40 -22.13
C HIS A 349 -3.36 -0.32 -21.83
N ALA A 350 -3.21 0.84 -22.46
CA ALA A 350 -4.22 1.89 -22.47
C ALA A 350 -4.49 2.37 -23.90
N GLU A 351 -5.76 2.67 -24.19
CA GLU A 351 -6.16 3.16 -25.50
C GLU A 351 -6.92 4.48 -25.40
N PHE A 352 -6.69 5.36 -26.37
CA PHE A 352 -7.35 6.64 -26.46
C PHE A 352 -7.58 7.08 -27.91
N ALA A 353 -8.79 7.52 -28.25
CA ALA A 353 -9.09 8.10 -29.55
C ALA A 353 -8.87 9.63 -29.52
N LEU A 354 -7.87 10.10 -30.25
CA LEU A 354 -7.63 11.53 -30.46
C LEU A 354 -8.52 12.05 -31.60
N ASP A 355 -9.50 12.89 -31.26
CA ASP A 355 -10.37 13.57 -32.23
C ASP A 355 -9.74 14.89 -32.73
N GLY A 356 -9.46 14.95 -34.02
CA GLY A 356 -8.88 16.08 -34.73
C GLY A 356 -9.91 17.09 -35.27
N THR A 357 -11.22 16.87 -35.08
CA THR A 357 -12.28 17.71 -35.66
C THR A 357 -12.10 19.19 -35.35
N ASN A 358 -11.75 19.52 -34.09
CA ASN A 358 -11.54 20.89 -33.62
C ASN A 358 -10.06 21.35 -33.65
N LEU A 359 -9.16 20.54 -34.21
CA LEU A 359 -7.74 20.84 -34.31
C LEU A 359 -7.39 21.43 -35.67
N ALA A 360 -6.32 22.23 -35.77
CA ALA A 360 -5.83 22.71 -37.06
C ALA A 360 -5.11 21.57 -37.82
N THR A 361 -5.15 21.58 -39.16
CA THR A 361 -4.30 20.69 -39.96
C THR A 361 -2.84 20.96 -39.61
N GLY A 362 -2.07 19.91 -39.29
CA GLY A 362 -0.71 20.09 -38.83
C GLY A 362 -0.12 18.91 -38.08
N VAL A 363 1.06 19.14 -37.51
CA VAL A 363 1.81 18.15 -36.73
C VAL A 363 1.59 18.40 -35.24
N TYR A 364 1.34 17.32 -34.51
CA TYR A 364 1.18 17.30 -33.07
C TYR A 364 2.17 16.32 -32.43
N LEU A 365 2.59 16.61 -31.21
CA LEU A 365 3.37 15.71 -30.37
C LEU A 365 2.45 15.16 -29.29
N VAL A 366 2.23 13.85 -29.31
CA VAL A 366 1.50 13.12 -28.27
C VAL A 366 2.54 12.54 -27.34
N SER A 367 2.52 12.92 -26.07
CA SER A 367 3.44 12.40 -25.05
C SER A 367 2.64 11.68 -23.99
N ALA A 368 3.09 10.50 -23.59
CA ALA A 368 2.59 9.80 -22.41
C ALA A 368 3.67 9.86 -21.33
N ARG A 369 3.29 10.36 -20.14
CA ARG A 369 4.12 10.35 -18.94
C ARG A 369 3.59 9.31 -17.98
N ALA A 370 4.45 8.39 -17.57
CA ALA A 370 4.15 7.37 -16.58
C ALA A 370 5.31 7.34 -15.57
N GLY A 371 5.07 7.85 -14.36
CA GLY A 371 6.11 8.10 -13.37
C GLY A 371 7.18 9.09 -13.88
N GLU A 372 8.44 8.65 -13.90
CA GLU A 372 9.59 9.42 -14.42
C GLU A 372 9.83 9.25 -15.91
N ARG A 373 9.14 8.31 -16.58
CA ARG A 373 9.32 8.05 -18.02
C ARG A 373 8.35 8.88 -18.84
N ILE A 374 8.85 9.41 -19.95
CA ILE A 374 8.07 10.11 -20.96
C ILE A 374 8.36 9.47 -22.31
N VAL A 375 7.32 9.01 -22.99
CA VAL A 375 7.39 8.55 -24.37
C VAL A 375 6.59 9.50 -25.25
N THR A 376 7.15 9.87 -26.39
CA THR A 376 6.53 10.87 -27.28
C THR A 376 6.47 10.33 -28.70
N GLN A 377 5.30 10.48 -29.32
CA GLN A 377 5.08 10.17 -30.72
C GLN A 377 4.56 11.38 -31.48
N LYS A 378 5.11 11.59 -32.66
CA LYS A 378 4.66 12.61 -33.60
C LYS A 378 3.47 12.09 -34.41
N VAL A 379 2.38 12.83 -34.44
CA VAL A 379 1.19 12.54 -35.26
C VAL A 379 0.87 13.67 -36.23
N MET A 380 0.28 13.34 -37.38
CA MET A 380 -0.05 14.32 -38.43
C MET A 380 -1.54 14.27 -38.75
N LEU A 381 -2.22 15.40 -38.58
CA LEU A 381 -3.62 15.60 -38.97
C LEU A 381 -3.69 16.21 -40.37
N LEU A 382 -4.37 15.54 -41.30
CA LEU A 382 -4.65 15.94 -42.68
C LEU A 382 -6.16 16.08 -42.87
N LYS A 383 -6.69 17.30 -42.81
CA LYS A 383 -8.11 17.56 -43.10
C LYS A 383 -8.41 17.61 -44.59
#